data_AF-A0A177H7V2-F1
#
_entry.id   AF-A0A177H7V2-F1
#
_cell.length_a   1.000
_cell.length_b   1.000
_cell.length_c   1.000
_cell.angle_alpha   90.00
_cell.angle_beta   90.00
_cell.angle_gamma   90.00
#
_symmetry.space_group_name_H-M   'P 1'
#
loop_
_entity.id
_entity.type
_entity.pdbx_description
1 polymer ?
#
loop_
_entity_poly.entity_id
_entity_poly.type
_entity_poly.pdbx_seq_one_letter_code
_entity_poly.pdbx_strand_id
1 'polypeptide(L)' 'MNTEAPHSKSAFKAAQYVRMSTEHQQYSTQNQADKIQEYADKRGIKIIKTYADEGKSGLSIGGRAALQRLISDVEAGVA' A
#
# COMPACT_ATOMS: atom_id res chain seq x y z
N MET A 1 -0.35 -20.45 38.34
CA MET A 1 -0.54 -19.10 37.78
C MET A 1 -0.13 -19.19 36.32
N ASN A 2 -1.09 -19.40 35.42
CA ASN A 2 -0.82 -19.53 33.99
C ASN A 2 -1.02 -18.15 33.37
N THR A 3 0.09 -17.47 33.07
CA THR A 3 0.10 -16.24 32.26
C THR A 3 0.04 -16.65 30.80
N GLU A 4 -1.16 -16.92 30.30
CA GLU A 4 -1.36 -16.96 28.84
C GLU A 4 -1.22 -15.52 28.33
N ALA A 5 -0.16 -15.28 27.56
CA ALA A 5 -0.01 -14.05 26.80
C ALA A 5 -1.27 -13.85 25.94
N PRO A 6 -1.84 -12.63 25.87
CA PRO A 6 -3.04 -12.41 25.09
C PRO A 6 -2.73 -12.79 23.64
N HIS A 7 -3.49 -13.75 23.11
CA HIS A 7 -3.49 -14.09 21.70
C HIS A 7 -3.84 -12.80 20.94
N SER A 8 -2.83 -12.12 20.42
CA SER A 8 -3.00 -11.01 19.49
C SER A 8 -3.78 -11.58 18.32
N LYS A 9 -5.08 -11.26 18.20
CA LYS A 9 -5.86 -11.51 16.98
C LYS A 9 -4.96 -11.08 15.82
N SER A 10 -4.54 -12.05 15.02
CA SER A 10 -3.61 -11.84 13.91
C SER A 10 -4.07 -10.61 13.14
N ALA A 11 -3.30 -9.51 13.23
CA ALA A 11 -3.65 -8.27 12.56
C ALA A 11 -3.80 -8.59 11.07
N PHE A 12 -4.95 -8.22 10.49
CA PHE A 12 -5.21 -8.50 9.08
C PHE A 12 -4.14 -7.77 8.25
N LYS A 13 -3.34 -8.50 7.47
CA LYS A 13 -2.26 -7.91 6.69
C LYS A 13 -2.80 -7.45 5.34
N ALA A 14 -2.35 -6.29 4.88
CA ALA A 14 -2.71 -5.78 3.57
C ALA A 14 -1.51 -5.12 2.88
N ALA A 15 -1.51 -5.15 1.56
CA ALA A 15 -0.66 -4.29 0.73
C ALA A 15 -1.47 -3.06 0.28
N GLN A 16 -0.82 -1.91 0.18
CA GLN A 16 -1.42 -0.71 -0.39
C GLN A 16 -0.82 -0.37 -1.75
N TYR A 17 -1.65 0.19 -2.63
CA TYR A 17 -1.23 0.71 -3.92
C TYR A 17 -1.73 2.16 -4.08
N VAL A 18 -0.82 3.07 -4.40
CA VAL A 18 -1.11 4.50 -4.63
C VAL A 18 -0.58 4.93 -6.00
N ARG A 19 -1.30 5.82 -6.68
CA ARG A 19 -0.86 6.35 -7.97
C ARG A 19 -1.22 7.81 -8.17
N MET A 20 -0.45 8.50 -8.97
CA MET A 20 -0.78 9.84 -9.47
C MET A 20 -0.87 9.79 -11.00
N SER A 21 -1.91 10.41 -11.57
CA SER A 21 -2.16 10.34 -13.03
C SER A 21 -1.64 11.55 -13.80
N THR A 22 -1.36 12.68 -13.14
CA THR A 22 -0.78 13.89 -13.75
C THR A 22 -0.01 14.72 -12.70
N GLU A 23 1.08 15.38 -13.12
CA GLU A 23 1.95 16.21 -12.25
C GLU A 23 1.22 17.36 -11.52
N HIS A 24 0.05 17.77 -12.02
CA HIS A 24 -0.68 18.96 -11.53
C HIS A 24 -1.78 18.65 -10.51
N GLN A 25 -2.01 17.39 -10.11
CA GLN A 25 -3.00 17.09 -9.08
C GLN A 25 -2.47 17.45 -7.69
N GLN A 26 -3.25 18.25 -6.95
CA GLN A 26 -2.96 18.67 -5.56
C GLN A 26 -3.00 17.51 -4.54
N TYR A 27 -3.35 16.30 -4.96
CA TYR A 27 -3.37 15.11 -4.12
C TYR A 27 -2.17 14.21 -4.45
N SER A 28 -1.08 14.41 -3.71
CA SER A 28 0.10 13.56 -3.80
C SER A 28 -0.22 12.10 -3.46
N THR A 29 0.62 11.17 -3.95
CA THR A 29 0.63 9.77 -3.50
C THR A 29 0.77 9.66 -1.98
N GLN A 30 1.45 10.62 -1.34
CA GLN A 30 1.59 10.71 0.11
C GLN A 30 0.24 10.92 0.81
N ASN A 31 -0.58 11.87 0.36
CA ASN A 31 -1.91 12.08 0.97
C ASN A 31 -2.82 10.84 0.81
N GLN A 32 -2.68 10.10 -0.29
CA GLN A 32 -3.38 8.83 -0.47
C GLN A 32 -2.89 7.78 0.53
N ALA A 33 -1.58 7.65 0.69
CA ALA A 33 -0.97 6.72 1.65
C ALA A 33 -1.39 7.05 3.09
N ASP A 34 -1.42 8.32 3.47
CA ASP A 34 -1.83 8.76 4.81
C ASP A 34 -3.29 8.39 5.09
N LYS A 35 -4.18 8.56 4.09
CA LYS A 35 -5.60 8.19 4.22
C LYS A 35 -5.81 6.69 4.30
N ILE A 36 -5.05 5.91 3.55
CA ILE A 36 -5.08 4.44 3.61
C ILE A 36 -4.58 3.97 4.98
N GLN A 37 -3.49 4.56 5.49
CA GLN A 37 -2.95 4.24 6.80
C GLN A 37 -3.98 4.55 7.91
N GLU A 38 -4.62 5.72 7.88
CA GLU A 38 -5.66 6.10 8.83
C GLU A 38 -6.83 5.09 8.84
N TYR A 39 -7.23 4.60 7.66
CA TYR A 39 -8.25 3.55 7.55
C TYR A 39 -7.78 2.22 8.14
N ALA A 40 -6.54 1.83 7.83
CA ALA A 40 -5.96 0.58 8.28
C ALA A 40 -5.86 0.52 9.81
N ASP A 41 -5.38 1.60 10.43
CA ASP A 41 -5.24 1.74 11.88
C ASP A 41 -6.59 1.60 12.59
N LYS A 42 -7.64 2.26 12.07
CA LYS A 42 -9.01 2.18 12.61
C LYS A 42 -9.62 0.77 12.54
N ARG A 43 -9.10 -0.09 11.66
CA ARG A 43 -9.63 -1.43 11.41
C ARG A 43 -8.71 -2.55 11.92
N GLY A 44 -7.57 -2.22 12.53
CA GLY A 44 -6.58 -3.21 12.94
C GLY A 44 -5.96 -3.95 11.76
N ILE A 45 -5.85 -3.27 10.61
CA ILE A 45 -5.18 -3.77 9.40
C ILE A 45 -3.74 -3.30 9.45
N LYS A 46 -2.79 -4.22 9.24
CA LYS A 46 -1.37 -3.90 9.13
C LYS A 46 -0.99 -3.78 7.66
N ILE A 47 -0.66 -2.57 7.21
CA ILE A 47 -0.04 -2.37 5.90
C ILE A 47 1.38 -2.93 5.97
N ILE A 48 1.68 -3.96 5.17
CA ILE A 48 2.99 -4.63 5.14
C ILE A 48 3.84 -4.22 3.94
N LYS A 49 3.22 -3.62 2.91
CA LYS A 49 3.88 -3.23 1.68
C LYS A 49 3.15 -2.09 0.98
N THR A 50 3.92 -1.21 0.35
CA THR A 50 3.42 -0.03 -0.37
C THR A 50 3.96 -0.07 -1.79
N TYR A 51 3.07 -0.02 -2.77
CA TYR A 51 3.38 0.08 -4.19
C TYR A 51 2.94 1.47 -4.67
N ALA A 52 3.85 2.25 -5.24
CA ALA A 52 3.58 3.63 -5.63
C ALA A 52 3.99 3.90 -7.07
N ASP A 53 3.05 4.41 -7.89
CA ASP A 53 3.34 4.95 -9.22
C ASP A 53 3.22 6.48 -9.18
N GLU A 54 4.36 7.16 -9.09
CA GLU A 54 4.44 8.62 -9.13
C GLU A 54 4.43 9.12 -10.58
N GLY A 55 3.58 10.11 -10.88
CA GLY A 55 3.50 10.71 -12.20
C GLY A 55 4.71 11.60 -12.45
N LYS A 56 5.80 11.05 -13.01
CA LYS A 56 6.92 11.85 -13.51
C LYS A 56 6.73 12.13 -15.00
N SER A 57 6.54 13.42 -15.31
CA SER A 57 6.84 14.13 -16.56
C SER A 57 6.96 13.32 -17.87
N GLY A 58 6.04 13.62 -18.79
CA GLY A 58 6.32 14.03 -20.18
C GLY A 58 6.91 13.05 -21.20
N LEU A 59 7.76 12.07 -20.84
CA LEU A 59 8.54 11.33 -21.85
C LEU A 59 8.84 9.85 -21.54
N SER A 60 8.28 9.25 -20.49
CA SER A 60 8.60 7.85 -20.16
C SER A 60 7.37 6.94 -20.17
N ILE A 61 7.27 6.18 -21.26
CA ILE A 61 6.46 4.98 -21.42
C ILE A 61 6.94 3.95 -20.38
N GLY A 62 6.28 3.94 -19.23
CA GLY A 62 6.49 2.97 -18.16
C GLY A 62 5.29 2.93 -17.23
N GLY A 63 4.10 2.87 -17.81
CA GLY A 63 2.85 2.97 -17.06
C GLY A 63 2.69 1.79 -16.09
N ARG A 64 2.66 2.11 -14.79
CA ARG A 64 2.26 1.22 -13.70
C ARG A 64 3.23 0.09 -13.32
N ALA A 65 4.53 0.39 -13.28
CA ALA A 65 5.54 -0.56 -12.82
C ALA A 65 5.26 -1.06 -11.39
N ALA A 66 4.76 -0.19 -10.50
CA ALA A 66 4.43 -0.61 -9.15
C ALA A 66 3.18 -1.51 -9.10
N LEU A 67 2.19 -1.29 -9.98
CA LEU A 67 1.06 -2.21 -10.12
C LEU A 67 1.48 -3.57 -10.68
N GLN A 68 2.36 -3.60 -11.69
CA GLN A 68 2.89 -4.84 -12.23
C GLN A 68 3.62 -5.63 -11.16
N ARG A 69 4.45 -4.97 -10.35
CA ARG A 69 5.12 -5.60 -9.21
C ARG A 69 4.12 -6.11 -8.17
N LEU A 70 3.07 -5.34 -7.85
CA LEU A 70 2.02 -5.80 -6.94
C LEU A 70 1.38 -7.11 -7.45
N ILE A 71 1.03 -7.17 -8.73
CA ILE A 71 0.41 -8.37 -9.32
C ILE A 71 1.38 -9.56 -9.24
N SER A 72 2.64 -9.38 -9.64
CA SER A 72 3.65 -10.45 -9.57
C SER A 72 3.89 -10.93 -8.13
N ASP A 73 3.90 -10.02 -7.15
CA ASP A 73 4.09 -10.38 -5.75
C ASP A 73 2.88 -11.14 -5.19
N VAL A 74 1.66 -10.81 -5.64
CA VAL A 74 0.44 -11.55 -5.30
C VAL A 74 0.47 -12.95 -5.91
N GLU A 75 0.85 -13.06 -7.19
CA GLU A 75 0.97 -14.35 -7.89
C GLU A 75 2.04 -15.25 -7.27
N ALA A 76 3.13 -14.67 -6.78
CA ALA A 76 4.20 -15.39 -6.10
C ALA A 76 3.93 -15.67 -4.61
N GLY A 77 2.85 -15.13 -4.03
CA GLY A 77 2.51 -15.29 -2.61
C GLY A 77 3.44 -14.54 -1.64
N VAL A 78 4.09 -13.47 -2.11
CA VAL A 78 5.06 -12.64 -1.35
C VAL A 78 4.58 -11.21 -1.11
N ALA A 79 3.32 -10.91 -1.48
CA ALA A 79 2.65 -9.63 -1.24
C ALA A 79 2.18 -9.45 0.20
#